data_AF-A0A9P8UZN0-F1
#
_entry.id   AF-A0A9P8UZN0-F1
#
_cell.length_a   1.000
_cell.length_b   1.000
_cell.length_c   1.000
_cell.angle_alpha   90.00
_cell.angle_beta   90.00
_cell.angle_gamma   90.00
#
_symmetry.space_group_name_H-M   'P 1'
#
loop_
_entity.id
_entity.type
_entity.pdbx_description
1 polymer ?
#
loop_
_entity_poly.entity_id
_entity_poly.type
_entity_poly.pdbx_seq_one_letter_code
_entity_poly.pdbx_strand_id
1 'polypeptide(L)'
;MPGFAHRPIIDQMSRLSDDEQLLGDDIILALAQANLGDPALTEEVRTRMWTAVFADWDSKLAPEHPGPIPKQKRPKTSIPVGTLAIAAPLDYVSIPTHRQVGCPVYLRPVVDGGDNINLRFEFIDRKKRQVHMSFVDIDILIQINMYSLAIKHYDDNEVIRVSSYNKELAIYWIRCRVLALVFDEFSHARLPVDAKPENIHELTQPVLASDMIIRIRDFVNLNSVKTVRGEGF
;
A
#
# COMPACT_ATOMS: atom_id res chain seq x y z
N MET A 1 43.14 -20.81 -19.77
CA MET A 1 41.97 -19.98 -19.40
C MET A 1 40.93 -20.93 -18.83
N PRO A 2 40.53 -20.81 -17.55
CA PRO A 2 39.47 -21.64 -17.00
C PRO A 2 38.16 -21.22 -17.68
N GLY A 3 37.43 -22.19 -18.22
CA GLY A 3 36.14 -21.94 -18.87
C GLY A 3 35.13 -21.41 -17.86
N PHE A 4 34.42 -20.35 -18.24
CA PHE A 4 33.25 -19.86 -17.51
C PHE A 4 32.25 -21.01 -17.39
N ALA A 5 32.15 -21.62 -16.21
CA ALA A 5 31.10 -22.58 -15.94
C ALA A 5 29.78 -21.81 -15.92
N HIS A 6 29.07 -21.78 -17.05
CA HIS A 6 27.72 -21.24 -17.10
C HIS A 6 26.89 -22.03 -16.12
N ARG A 7 26.55 -21.38 -14.99
CA ARG A 7 25.63 -21.95 -14.03
C ARG A 7 24.30 -22.26 -14.75
N PRO A 8 23.71 -23.45 -14.52
CA PRO A 8 22.42 -23.77 -15.10
C PRO A 8 21.36 -22.75 -14.67
N ILE A 9 20.36 -22.58 -15.53
CA ILE A 9 19.24 -21.67 -15.29
C ILE A 9 18.57 -22.02 -13.96
N ILE A 10 18.31 -20.99 -13.15
CA ILE A 10 17.61 -21.11 -11.88
C ILE A 10 16.18 -20.66 -12.11
N ASP A 11 15.26 -21.63 -12.07
CA ASP A 11 13.82 -21.47 -12.33
C ASP A 11 12.97 -21.86 -11.10
N GLN A 12 13.61 -22.33 -10.02
CA GLN A 12 12.94 -22.74 -8.79
C GLN A 12 13.93 -22.78 -7.62
N MET A 13 13.40 -22.70 -6.40
CA MET A 13 14.18 -22.69 -5.15
C MET A 13 15.08 -23.93 -4.98
N SER A 14 14.63 -25.12 -5.40
CA SER A 14 15.40 -26.37 -5.25
C SER A 14 16.67 -26.45 -6.12
N ARG A 15 16.89 -25.47 -7.01
CA ARG A 15 18.16 -25.32 -7.77
C ARG A 15 19.19 -24.43 -7.06
N LEU A 16 18.84 -23.90 -5.89
CA LEU A 16 19.74 -23.15 -5.01
C LEU A 16 20.29 -24.09 -3.93
N SER A 17 21.57 -23.93 -3.60
CA SER A 17 22.14 -24.56 -2.40
C SER A 17 21.51 -23.99 -1.13
N ASP A 18 21.70 -24.67 -0.01
CA ASP A 18 21.15 -24.20 1.27
C ASP A 18 21.65 -22.79 1.62
N ASP A 19 22.93 -22.50 1.40
CA ASP A 19 23.51 -21.16 1.64
C ASP A 19 22.92 -20.09 0.71
N GLU A 20 22.58 -20.45 -0.53
CA GLU A 20 22.02 -19.51 -1.50
C GLU A 20 20.54 -19.22 -1.24
N GLN A 21 19.83 -20.16 -0.62
CA GLN A 21 18.46 -19.93 -0.16
C GLN A 21 18.41 -18.88 0.96
N LEU A 22 19.51 -18.70 1.70
CA LEU A 22 19.63 -17.66 2.74
C LEU A 22 19.80 -16.25 2.15
N LEU A 23 20.16 -16.11 0.87
CA LEU A 23 20.37 -14.79 0.24
C LEU A 23 19.09 -13.94 0.15
N GLY A 24 17.91 -14.53 0.34
CA GLY A 24 16.65 -13.80 0.40
C GLY A 24 16.21 -13.46 1.82
N ASP A 25 16.83 -14.02 2.86
CA ASP A 25 16.27 -14.03 4.21
C ASP A 25 16.25 -12.64 4.87
N ASP A 26 17.30 -11.83 4.68
CA ASP A 26 17.34 -10.44 5.15
C ASP A 26 16.27 -9.57 4.47
N ILE A 27 16.01 -9.77 3.17
CA ILE A 27 14.94 -9.08 2.43
C ILE A 27 13.56 -9.54 2.92
N ILE A 28 13.39 -10.85 3.16
CA ILE A 28 12.15 -11.40 3.70
C ILE A 28 11.89 -10.83 5.10
N LEU A 29 12.92 -10.80 5.95
CA LEU A 29 12.85 -10.21 7.28
C LEU A 29 12.49 -8.72 7.21
N ALA A 30 13.14 -7.94 6.33
CA ALA A 30 12.84 -6.53 6.13
C ALA A 30 11.39 -6.31 5.66
N LEU A 31 10.91 -7.10 4.69
CA LEU A 31 9.52 -7.07 4.23
C LEU A 31 8.54 -7.38 5.38
N ALA A 32 8.88 -8.38 6.18
CA ALA A 32 8.03 -8.86 7.24
C ALA A 32 7.98 -7.83 8.40
N GLN A 33 9.11 -7.21 8.75
CA GLN A 33 9.18 -6.08 9.67
C GLN A 33 8.37 -4.88 9.16
N ALA A 34 8.48 -4.53 7.89
CA ALA A 34 7.76 -3.41 7.28
C ALA A 34 6.23 -3.60 7.28
N ASN A 35 5.75 -4.83 7.08
CA ASN A 35 4.31 -5.10 6.96
C ASN A 35 3.64 -5.53 8.28
N LEU A 36 4.37 -6.17 9.20
CA LEU A 36 3.80 -6.80 10.40
C LEU A 36 4.43 -6.31 11.72
N GLY A 37 5.38 -5.38 11.66
CA GLY A 37 6.00 -4.76 12.83
C GLY A 37 7.12 -5.59 13.46
N ASP A 38 6.96 -6.92 13.58
CA ASP A 38 8.04 -7.86 13.96
C ASP A 38 7.58 -9.34 13.87
N PRO A 39 7.66 -9.99 12.69
CA PRO A 39 7.37 -11.42 12.57
C PRO A 39 8.66 -12.26 12.49
N ALA A 40 8.65 -13.42 13.16
CA ALA A 40 9.70 -14.41 13.00
C ALA A 40 9.75 -14.94 11.56
N LEU A 41 10.96 -15.11 11.00
CA LEU A 41 11.17 -15.80 9.73
C LEU A 41 10.87 -17.29 9.92
N THR A 42 9.71 -17.75 9.46
CA THR A 42 9.34 -19.16 9.45
C THR A 42 9.62 -19.78 8.08
N GLU A 43 9.83 -21.11 8.04
CA GLU A 43 10.00 -21.83 6.76
C GLU A 43 8.81 -21.67 5.83
N GLU A 44 7.60 -21.50 6.36
CA GLU A 44 6.39 -21.24 5.56
C GLU A 44 6.49 -19.88 4.85
N VAL A 45 6.91 -18.82 5.56
CA VAL A 45 7.10 -17.49 4.99
C VAL A 45 8.19 -17.51 3.93
N ARG A 46 9.31 -18.18 4.22
CA ARG A 46 10.42 -18.37 3.28
C ARG A 46 9.94 -19.09 2.01
N THR A 47 9.26 -20.22 2.15
CA THR A 47 8.74 -21.02 1.03
C THR A 47 7.76 -20.22 0.17
N ARG A 48 6.83 -19.50 0.80
CA ARG A 48 5.88 -18.64 0.09
C ARG A 48 6.57 -17.52 -0.69
N MET A 49 7.61 -16.92 -0.12
CA MET A 49 8.35 -15.87 -0.82
C MET A 49 9.10 -16.44 -2.02
N TRP A 50 9.85 -17.52 -1.85
CA TRP A 50 10.58 -18.16 -2.95
C TRP A 50 9.65 -18.68 -4.05
N THR A 51 8.47 -19.20 -3.68
CA THR A 51 7.44 -19.56 -4.66
C THR A 51 7.00 -18.34 -5.48
N ALA A 52 6.84 -17.17 -4.84
CA ALA A 52 6.48 -15.94 -5.53
C ALA A 52 7.61 -15.39 -6.42
N VAL A 53 8.87 -15.54 -5.99
CA VAL A 53 10.06 -15.15 -6.76
C VAL A 53 10.09 -15.85 -8.11
N PHE A 54 9.75 -17.14 -8.16
CA PHE A 54 9.80 -17.95 -9.38
C PHE A 54 8.45 -18.14 -10.08
N ALA A 55 7.37 -17.52 -9.61
CA ALA A 55 6.01 -17.78 -10.09
C ALA A 55 5.83 -17.66 -11.62
N ASP A 56 6.58 -16.77 -12.28
CA ASP A 56 6.61 -16.60 -13.74
C ASP A 56 7.98 -16.04 -14.19
N TRP A 57 9.05 -16.40 -13.49
CA TRP A 57 10.38 -15.83 -13.73
C TRP A 57 11.46 -16.91 -13.59
N ASP A 58 12.47 -16.83 -14.46
CA ASP A 58 13.70 -17.61 -14.37
C ASP A 58 14.93 -16.71 -14.54
N SER A 59 16.10 -17.25 -14.24
CA SER A 59 17.36 -16.50 -14.31
C SER A 59 17.84 -16.15 -15.74
N LYS A 60 17.05 -16.41 -16.79
CA LYS A 60 17.32 -15.89 -18.15
C LYS A 60 16.75 -14.50 -18.34
N LEU A 61 15.74 -14.13 -17.54
CA LEU A 61 15.03 -12.88 -17.65
C LEU A 61 15.61 -11.86 -16.68
N ALA A 62 15.78 -10.62 -17.15
CA ALA A 62 16.07 -9.52 -16.24
C ALA A 62 14.86 -9.29 -15.31
N PRO A 63 15.05 -9.07 -14.00
CA PRO A 63 13.96 -8.72 -13.10
C PRO A 63 13.41 -7.35 -13.44
N GLU A 64 12.08 -7.23 -13.45
CA GLU A 64 11.39 -5.96 -13.66
C GLU A 64 11.19 -5.24 -12.33
N HIS A 65 11.63 -3.98 -12.25
CA HIS A 65 11.38 -3.13 -11.08
C HIS A 65 9.89 -2.75 -11.02
N PRO A 66 9.21 -2.77 -9.86
CA PRO A 66 7.78 -2.45 -9.74
C PRO A 66 7.44 -0.96 -10.01
N GLY A 67 8.42 -0.14 -10.37
CA GLY A 67 8.28 1.31 -10.52
C GLY A 67 7.96 2.03 -9.20
N PRO A 68 7.42 3.26 -9.25
CA PRO A 68 7.00 3.98 -8.04
C PRO A 68 5.72 3.38 -7.45
N ILE A 69 5.54 3.54 -6.13
CA ILE A 69 4.34 3.06 -5.45
C ILE A 69 3.05 3.57 -6.15
N PRO A 70 2.13 2.67 -6.55
CA PRO A 70 0.95 3.09 -7.30
C PRO A 70 0.10 4.09 -6.52
N LYS A 71 -0.27 5.23 -7.13
CA LYS A 71 -1.16 6.20 -6.48
C LYS A 71 -2.45 5.54 -6.00
N GLN A 72 -2.90 5.92 -4.80
CA GLN A 72 -4.13 5.39 -4.23
C GLN A 72 -5.30 5.67 -5.18
N LYS A 73 -6.00 4.61 -5.61
CA LYS A 73 -7.17 4.76 -6.47
C LYS A 73 -8.32 5.29 -5.60
N ARG A 74 -8.83 6.48 -5.94
CA ARG A 74 -9.95 7.16 -5.24
C ARG A 74 -11.20 6.32 -4.90
N PRO A 75 -11.65 5.30 -5.67
CA PRO A 75 -12.85 4.54 -5.29
C PRO A 75 -12.62 3.54 -4.16
N LYS A 76 -11.37 3.35 -3.70
CA LYS A 76 -11.02 2.43 -2.61
C LYS A 76 -10.87 3.12 -1.25
N THR A 77 -11.18 4.40 -1.14
CA THR A 77 -10.83 5.22 0.03
C THR A 77 -12.02 5.95 0.61
N SER A 78 -13.24 5.55 0.25
CA SER A 78 -14.45 6.25 0.66
C SER A 78 -15.52 5.25 1.06
N ILE A 79 -16.25 5.55 2.14
CA ILE A 79 -17.36 4.72 2.60
C ILE A 79 -18.69 5.38 2.24
N PRO A 80 -19.76 4.62 1.95
CA PRO A 80 -21.09 5.20 1.82
C PRO A 80 -21.54 5.77 3.16
N VAL A 81 -22.11 6.98 3.17
CA VAL A 81 -22.58 7.62 4.40
C VAL A 81 -24.05 8.01 4.44
N GLY A 82 -24.73 7.94 3.31
CA GLY A 82 -26.13 8.32 3.23
C GLY A 82 -26.50 8.74 1.82
N THR A 83 -27.47 9.64 1.73
CA THR A 83 -27.97 10.11 0.44
C THR A 83 -28.14 11.62 0.41
N LEU A 84 -28.33 12.18 -0.78
CA LEU A 84 -28.65 13.59 -0.94
C LEU A 84 -30.09 13.87 -0.46
N ALA A 85 -30.23 14.69 0.59
CA ALA A 85 -31.51 15.18 1.10
C ALA A 85 -32.16 16.18 0.13
N ILE A 86 -31.33 16.99 -0.52
CA ILE A 86 -31.71 17.93 -1.57
C ILE A 86 -30.81 17.74 -2.78
N ALA A 87 -31.32 18.09 -3.95
CA ALA A 87 -30.51 18.09 -5.15
C ALA A 87 -29.30 19.01 -4.98
N ALA A 88 -28.11 18.52 -5.33
CA ALA A 88 -26.85 19.25 -5.20
C ALA A 88 -26.42 19.79 -6.58
N PRO A 89 -26.72 21.04 -6.95
CA PRO A 89 -26.24 21.59 -8.21
C PRO A 89 -24.70 21.63 -8.26
N LEU A 90 -24.12 21.41 -9.46
CA LEU A 90 -22.72 21.75 -9.74
C LEU A 90 -22.58 23.17 -10.27
N ASP A 91 -23.63 23.63 -10.97
CA ASP A 91 -23.79 24.96 -11.54
C ASP A 91 -25.26 25.39 -11.43
N TYR A 92 -25.56 26.62 -11.82
CA TYR A 92 -26.92 27.17 -11.80
C TYR A 92 -27.84 26.63 -12.91
N VAL A 93 -27.34 25.76 -13.80
CA VAL A 93 -27.99 25.46 -15.09
C VAL A 93 -28.68 24.10 -15.07
N SER A 94 -28.09 23.08 -14.44
CA SER A 94 -28.75 21.78 -14.35
C SER A 94 -28.23 20.92 -13.19
N ILE A 95 -29.12 20.09 -12.63
CA ILE A 95 -28.74 19.08 -11.63
C ILE A 95 -28.44 17.76 -12.35
N PRO A 96 -27.18 17.29 -12.33
CA PRO A 96 -26.84 15.99 -12.90
C PRO A 96 -27.57 14.84 -12.20
N THR A 97 -27.83 13.75 -12.92
CA THR A 97 -28.56 12.58 -12.38
C THR A 97 -27.92 11.99 -11.12
N HIS A 98 -26.59 12.04 -11.00
CA HIS A 98 -25.85 11.54 -9.84
C HIS A 98 -25.86 12.50 -8.62
N ARG A 99 -26.57 13.62 -8.74
CA ARG A 99 -26.74 14.64 -7.70
C ARG A 99 -28.21 14.96 -7.40
N GLN A 100 -29.12 14.13 -7.87
CA GLN A 100 -30.53 14.23 -7.52
C GLN A 100 -30.77 13.72 -6.09
N VAL A 101 -31.89 14.10 -5.51
CA VAL A 101 -32.35 13.62 -4.20
C VAL A 101 -32.31 12.08 -4.16
N GLY A 102 -31.86 11.52 -3.05
CA GLY A 102 -31.72 10.08 -2.84
C GLY A 102 -30.47 9.46 -3.47
N CYS A 103 -29.65 10.22 -4.22
CA CYS A 103 -28.38 9.69 -4.72
C CYS A 103 -27.38 9.45 -3.58
N PRO A 104 -26.56 8.39 -3.65
CA PRO A 104 -25.63 8.04 -2.57
C PRO A 104 -24.50 9.07 -2.45
N VAL A 105 -24.17 9.36 -1.20
CA VAL A 105 -23.04 10.20 -0.79
C VAL A 105 -22.03 9.32 -0.05
N TYR A 106 -20.75 9.60 -0.28
CA TYR A 106 -19.64 8.89 0.32
C TYR A 106 -18.79 9.86 1.13
N LEU A 107 -18.20 9.38 2.23
CA LEU A 107 -17.23 10.12 3.02
C LEU A 107 -15.83 9.62 2.67
N ARG A 108 -14.96 10.55 2.32
CA ARG A 108 -13.57 10.28 1.95
C ARG A 108 -12.61 11.01 2.89
N PRO A 109 -11.69 10.29 3.56
CA PRO A 109 -10.53 10.90 4.18
C PRO A 109 -9.57 11.41 3.11
N VAL A 110 -9.08 12.62 3.29
CA VAL A 110 -8.04 13.23 2.47
C VAL A 110 -6.87 13.51 3.38
N VAL A 111 -5.75 12.86 3.07
CA VAL A 111 -4.49 13.00 3.79
C VAL A 111 -3.56 13.78 2.87
N ASP A 112 -3.22 15.01 3.27
CA ASP A 112 -2.24 15.83 2.58
C ASP A 112 -0.89 15.72 3.32
N GLY A 113 0.13 15.27 2.61
CA GLY A 113 1.48 15.00 3.14
C GLY A 113 2.45 16.15 2.91
N GLY A 114 3.10 16.58 4.00
CA GLY A 114 4.22 17.51 4.11
C GLY A 114 4.81 17.37 5.52
N ASP A 115 5.46 18.41 6.07
CA ASP A 115 6.00 18.36 7.44
C ASP A 115 4.91 18.19 8.53
N ASN A 116 3.67 18.55 8.21
CA ASN A 116 2.49 18.32 9.04
C ASN A 116 1.44 17.52 8.26
N ILE A 117 1.07 16.36 8.80
CA ILE A 117 0.01 15.52 8.24
C ILE A 117 -1.34 16.20 8.51
N ASN A 118 -2.01 16.65 7.45
CA ASN A 118 -3.36 17.18 7.55
C ASN A 118 -4.36 16.11 7.12
N LEU A 119 -5.25 15.74 8.06
CA LEU A 119 -6.39 14.87 7.80
C LEU A 119 -7.66 15.72 7.71
N ARG A 120 -8.29 15.73 6.53
CA ARG A 120 -9.63 16.30 6.34
C ARG A 120 -10.59 15.27 5.78
N PHE A 121 -11.88 15.56 5.85
CA PHE A 121 -12.93 14.72 5.30
C PHE A 121 -13.75 15.45 4.27
N GLU A 122 -14.04 14.77 3.17
CA GLU A 122 -14.83 15.32 2.08
C GLU A 122 -16.02 14.40 1.81
N PHE A 123 -17.22 14.98 1.81
CA PHE A 123 -18.39 14.32 1.27
C PHE A 123 -18.33 14.40 -0.26
N ILE A 124 -18.50 13.26 -0.92
CA ILE A 124 -18.40 13.16 -2.38
C ILE A 124 -19.56 12.37 -2.96
N ASP A 125 -19.93 12.69 -4.19
CA ASP A 125 -20.90 11.90 -4.95
C ASP A 125 -20.26 10.68 -5.64
N ARG A 126 -21.08 9.89 -6.35
CA ARG A 126 -20.62 8.73 -7.14
C ARG A 126 -19.60 9.08 -8.24
N LYS A 127 -19.55 10.34 -8.68
CA LYS A 127 -18.56 10.86 -9.66
C LYS A 127 -17.35 11.51 -8.97
N LYS A 128 -17.23 11.36 -7.64
CA LYS A 128 -16.10 11.84 -6.81
C LYS A 128 -15.98 13.36 -6.81
N ARG A 129 -17.09 14.07 -6.97
CA ARG A 129 -17.15 15.51 -6.84
C ARG A 129 -17.66 15.87 -5.45
N GLN A 130 -17.10 16.92 -4.87
CA GLN A 130 -17.41 17.35 -3.51
C GLN A 130 -18.89 17.76 -3.38
N VAL A 131 -19.51 17.37 -2.28
CA VAL A 131 -20.87 17.69 -1.88
C VAL A 131 -20.80 18.43 -0.55
N HIS A 132 -21.60 19.48 -0.39
CA HIS A 132 -21.68 20.19 0.89
C HIS A 132 -22.47 19.35 1.91
N MET A 133 -22.00 19.29 3.17
CA MET A 133 -22.60 18.44 4.20
C MET A 133 -24.08 18.75 4.45
N SER A 134 -24.50 20.01 4.31
CA SER A 134 -25.91 20.40 4.49
C SER A 134 -26.87 19.79 3.47
N PHE A 135 -26.37 19.16 2.39
CA PHE A 135 -27.18 18.48 1.39
C PHE A 135 -27.30 16.98 1.65
N VAL A 136 -26.66 16.47 2.70
CA VAL A 136 -26.53 15.05 2.97
C VAL A 136 -27.45 14.67 4.11
N ASP A 137 -28.33 13.71 3.86
CA ASP A 137 -29.03 12.96 4.90
C ASP A 137 -28.15 11.76 5.26
N ILE A 138 -27.58 11.79 6.48
CA ILE A 138 -26.62 10.79 6.96
C ILE A 138 -27.40 9.68 7.66
N ASP A 139 -27.08 8.43 7.34
CA ASP A 139 -27.69 7.29 8.03
C ASP A 139 -27.33 7.31 9.52
N ILE A 140 -28.36 7.31 10.37
CA ILE A 140 -28.23 7.39 11.83
C ILE A 140 -27.36 6.27 12.42
N LEU A 141 -27.35 5.10 11.79
CA LEU A 141 -26.58 3.94 12.27
C LEU A 141 -25.07 4.15 12.15
N ILE A 142 -24.64 5.00 11.23
CA ILE A 142 -23.22 5.27 11.00
C ILE A 142 -22.79 6.66 11.45
N GLN A 143 -23.72 7.58 11.67
CA GLN A 143 -23.43 9.00 11.97
C GLN A 143 -22.45 9.15 13.13
N ILE A 144 -22.59 8.33 14.17
CA ILE A 144 -21.74 8.34 15.37
C ILE A 144 -20.28 7.96 15.04
N ASN A 145 -20.07 7.07 14.08
CA ASN A 145 -18.78 6.43 13.82
C ASN A 145 -18.24 6.64 12.40
N MET A 146 -18.89 7.44 11.57
CA MET A 146 -18.57 7.54 10.13
C MET A 146 -17.13 7.96 9.87
N TYR A 147 -16.57 8.87 10.67
CA TYR A 147 -15.18 9.30 10.53
C TYR A 147 -14.20 8.16 10.87
N SER A 148 -14.45 7.43 11.95
CA SER A 148 -13.65 6.28 12.35
C SER A 148 -13.72 5.15 11.33
N LEU A 149 -14.92 4.88 10.78
CA LEU A 149 -15.11 3.89 9.71
C LEU A 149 -14.41 4.31 8.42
N ALA A 150 -14.48 5.60 8.05
CA ALA A 150 -13.84 6.12 6.86
C ALA A 150 -12.31 6.03 6.97
N ILE A 151 -11.76 6.39 8.13
CA ILE A 151 -10.34 6.22 8.46
C ILE A 151 -9.94 4.76 8.38
N LYS A 152 -10.66 3.87 9.06
CA LYS A 152 -10.34 2.44 9.06
C LYS A 152 -10.36 1.87 7.64
N HIS A 153 -11.38 2.22 6.85
CA HIS A 153 -11.46 1.78 5.46
C HIS A 153 -10.31 2.33 4.61
N TYR A 154 -9.93 3.59 4.81
CA TYR A 154 -8.76 4.18 4.16
C TYR A 154 -7.50 3.41 4.53
N ASP A 155 -7.33 3.13 5.82
CA ASP A 155 -6.17 2.43 6.38
C ASP A 155 -6.03 1.00 5.83
N ASP A 156 -7.09 0.20 5.91
CA ASP A 156 -7.12 -1.17 5.37
C ASP A 156 -6.69 -1.19 3.89
N ASN A 157 -7.15 -0.22 3.10
CA ASN A 157 -6.78 -0.13 1.69
C ASN A 157 -5.35 0.37 1.48
N GLU A 158 -4.83 1.19 2.37
CA GLU A 158 -3.45 1.68 2.33
C GLU A 158 -2.46 0.57 2.72
N VAL A 159 -2.76 -0.19 3.77
CA VAL A 159 -2.03 -1.41 4.15
C VAL A 159 -1.95 -2.37 2.98
N ILE A 160 -3.08 -2.66 2.31
CA ILE A 160 -3.09 -3.54 1.13
C ILE A 160 -2.21 -2.98 0.02
N ARG A 161 -2.33 -1.68 -0.30
CA ARG A 161 -1.59 -1.03 -1.39
C ARG A 161 -0.08 -1.09 -1.15
N VAL A 162 0.34 -0.67 0.04
CA VAL A 162 1.74 -0.61 0.45
C VAL A 162 2.31 -2.02 0.58
N SER A 163 1.64 -2.93 1.29
CA SER A 163 2.14 -4.29 1.51
C SER A 163 2.31 -5.04 0.18
N SER A 164 1.39 -4.83 -0.77
CA SER A 164 1.47 -5.41 -2.11
C SER A 164 2.69 -4.86 -2.87
N TYR A 165 2.91 -3.55 -2.82
CA TYR A 165 4.08 -2.93 -3.44
C TYR A 165 5.40 -3.41 -2.82
N ASN A 166 5.49 -3.43 -1.49
CA ASN A 166 6.68 -3.91 -0.77
C ASN A 166 7.01 -5.36 -1.13
N LYS A 167 5.99 -6.21 -1.30
CA LYS A 167 6.17 -7.59 -1.73
C LYS A 167 6.79 -7.67 -3.12
N GLU A 168 6.28 -6.92 -4.10
CA GLU A 168 6.85 -6.88 -5.45
C GLU A 168 8.29 -6.36 -5.44
N LEU A 169 8.59 -5.35 -4.63
CA LEU A 169 9.93 -4.81 -4.47
C LEU A 169 10.89 -5.85 -3.86
N ALA A 170 10.45 -6.56 -2.84
CA ALA A 170 11.22 -7.66 -2.25
C ALA A 170 11.49 -8.79 -3.25
N ILE A 171 10.49 -9.16 -4.08
CA ILE A 171 10.66 -10.14 -5.16
C ILE A 171 11.73 -9.67 -6.14
N TYR A 172 11.66 -8.41 -6.58
CA TYR A 172 12.64 -7.81 -7.48
C TYR A 172 14.07 -7.92 -6.94
N TRP A 173 14.27 -7.56 -5.66
CA TRP A 173 15.59 -7.61 -5.02
C TRP A 173 16.14 -9.04 -4.88
N ILE A 174 15.29 -10.00 -4.50
CA ILE A 174 15.70 -11.40 -4.42
C ILE A 174 16.09 -11.92 -5.82
N ARG A 175 15.32 -11.60 -6.87
CA ARG A 175 15.66 -11.97 -8.25
C ARG A 175 16.99 -11.38 -8.70
N CYS A 176 17.29 -10.13 -8.32
CA CYS A 176 18.60 -9.52 -8.60
C CYS A 176 19.75 -10.32 -7.96
N ARG A 177 19.58 -10.78 -6.71
CA ARG A 177 20.58 -11.61 -6.03
C ARG A 177 20.74 -12.99 -6.68
N VAL A 178 19.64 -13.62 -7.10
CA VAL A 178 19.68 -14.89 -7.85
C VAL A 178 20.42 -14.72 -9.17
N LEU A 179 20.23 -13.62 -9.90
CA LEU A 179 21.00 -13.36 -11.12
C LEU A 179 22.50 -13.18 -10.86
N ALA A 180 22.87 -12.51 -9.77
CA ALA A 180 24.27 -12.34 -9.40
C ALA A 180 25.00 -13.68 -9.16
N LEU A 181 24.26 -14.72 -8.76
CA LEU A 181 24.79 -16.09 -8.64
C LEU A 181 25.04 -16.79 -9.99
N VAL A 182 24.35 -16.36 -11.05
CA VAL A 182 24.39 -17.01 -12.37
C VAL A 182 25.42 -16.38 -13.29
N PHE A 183 25.68 -15.08 -13.15
CA PHE A 183 26.68 -14.39 -13.96
C PHE A 183 27.73 -13.67 -13.09
N ASP A 184 29.00 -14.11 -13.17
CA ASP A 184 30.17 -13.46 -12.54
C ASP A 184 30.33 -11.98 -12.93
N GLU A 185 29.83 -11.58 -14.12
CA GLU A 185 29.87 -10.21 -14.64
C GLU A 185 28.84 -9.24 -13.99
N PHE A 186 27.96 -9.72 -13.11
CA PHE A 186 27.03 -8.85 -12.36
C PHE A 186 27.71 -7.99 -11.29
N SER A 187 29.03 -8.14 -11.11
CA SER A 187 29.82 -7.33 -10.19
C SER A 187 29.84 -5.84 -10.53
N HIS A 188 29.70 -5.40 -11.81
CA HIS A 188 29.74 -3.96 -12.13
C HIS A 188 28.92 -3.41 -13.32
N ALA A 189 28.38 -4.22 -14.25
CA ALA A 189 27.93 -3.66 -15.56
C ALA A 189 26.43 -3.75 -15.88
N ARG A 190 25.61 -4.54 -15.17
CA ARG A 190 24.22 -4.82 -15.55
C ARG A 190 23.19 -4.90 -14.42
N LEU A 191 23.57 -4.61 -13.19
CA LEU A 191 22.55 -4.22 -12.22
C LEU A 191 21.84 -2.98 -12.79
N PRO A 192 20.50 -2.94 -12.85
CA PRO A 192 19.80 -1.67 -13.00
C PRO A 192 20.48 -0.66 -12.07
N VAL A 193 20.64 0.60 -12.48
CA VAL A 193 21.31 1.64 -11.66
C VAL A 193 20.72 1.69 -10.25
N ASP A 194 19.47 1.28 -10.13
CA ASP A 194 18.64 1.23 -8.93
C ASP A 194 18.85 -0.05 -8.08
N ALA A 195 19.51 -1.10 -8.60
CA ALA A 195 19.70 -2.40 -7.96
C ALA A 195 20.97 -2.53 -7.10
N LYS A 196 21.51 -1.42 -6.58
CA LYS A 196 22.67 -1.47 -5.68
C LYS A 196 22.25 -1.87 -4.25
N PRO A 197 23.06 -2.63 -3.51
CA PRO A 197 22.76 -3.00 -2.11
C PRO A 197 22.50 -1.79 -1.20
N GLU A 198 23.11 -0.64 -1.47
CA GLU A 198 22.84 0.62 -0.76
C GLU A 198 21.40 1.15 -0.94
N ASN A 199 20.66 0.69 -1.95
CA ASN A 199 19.26 1.03 -2.18
C ASN A 199 18.27 0.09 -1.46
N ILE A 200 18.76 -0.84 -0.63
CA ILE A 200 17.91 -1.57 0.35
C ILE A 200 17.21 -0.57 1.29
N HIS A 201 17.66 0.69 1.36
CA HIS A 201 16.91 1.78 1.96
C HIS A 201 15.52 2.01 1.38
N GLU A 202 15.17 1.52 0.19
CA GLU A 202 13.80 1.53 -0.32
C GLU A 202 12.90 0.49 0.39
N LEU A 203 13.51 -0.56 0.98
CA LEU A 203 12.85 -1.49 1.89
C LEU A 203 12.90 -1.00 3.35
N THR A 204 13.92 -0.21 3.74
CA THR A 204 14.10 0.31 5.12
C THR A 204 13.68 1.77 5.32
N GLN A 205 13.20 2.46 4.29
CA GLN A 205 12.24 3.55 4.39
C GLN A 205 10.88 2.94 4.10
N PRO A 206 10.35 2.11 5.03
CA PRO A 206 9.00 1.65 4.86
C PRO A 206 8.14 2.90 4.64
N VAL A 207 7.40 2.92 3.54
CA VAL A 207 6.16 3.70 3.49
C VAL A 207 5.31 3.06 4.58
N LEU A 208 5.57 3.41 5.84
CA LEU A 208 4.89 2.82 6.96
C LEU A 208 3.49 3.33 6.83
N ALA A 209 2.59 2.42 6.46
CA ALA A 209 1.24 2.55 6.92
C ALA A 209 1.29 2.84 8.44
N SER A 210 2.20 2.19 9.20
CA SER A 210 2.29 2.33 10.67
C SER A 210 2.54 3.75 11.22
N ASP A 211 3.39 4.61 10.65
CA ASP A 211 3.61 5.97 11.19
C ASP A 211 2.41 6.89 10.95
N MET A 212 1.77 6.72 9.80
CA MET A 212 0.52 7.40 9.47
C MET A 212 -0.65 6.83 10.28
N ILE A 213 -0.66 5.51 10.51
CA ILE A 213 -1.63 4.76 11.34
C ILE A 213 -1.53 5.17 12.79
N ILE A 214 -0.33 5.28 13.38
CA ILE A 214 -0.16 5.65 14.78
C ILE A 214 -0.73 7.06 15.00
N ARG A 215 -0.36 8.01 14.13
CA ARG A 215 -0.84 9.40 14.22
C ARG A 215 -2.35 9.53 13.97
N ILE A 216 -2.90 8.77 13.02
CA ILE A 216 -4.34 8.75 12.74
C ILE A 216 -5.12 8.02 13.84
N ARG A 217 -4.58 6.92 14.40
CA ARG A 217 -5.14 6.19 15.53
C ARG A 217 -5.19 7.07 16.78
N ASP A 218 -4.13 7.81 17.05
CA ASP A 218 -4.08 8.78 18.14
C ASP A 218 -5.11 9.89 17.95
N PHE A 219 -5.28 10.39 16.71
CA PHE A 219 -6.35 11.34 16.37
C PHE A 219 -7.76 10.75 16.58
N VAL A 220 -8.01 9.50 16.18
CA VAL A 220 -9.28 8.81 16.41
C VAL A 220 -9.56 8.62 17.90
N ASN A 221 -8.55 8.22 18.67
CA ASN A 221 -8.66 8.04 20.13
C ASN A 221 -8.92 9.38 20.84
N LEU A 222 -8.27 10.47 20.42
CA LEU A 222 -8.47 11.81 20.97
C LEU A 222 -9.89 12.35 20.69
N ASN A 223 -10.42 12.10 19.49
CA ASN A 223 -11.74 12.62 19.10
C ASN A 223 -12.91 11.74 19.54
N SER A 224 -12.73 10.42 19.65
CA SER A 224 -13.74 9.53 20.25
C SER A 224 -13.94 9.77 21.75
N VAL A 225 -12.91 10.24 22.46
CA VAL A 225 -13.03 10.68 23.87
C VAL A 225 -13.79 12.00 24.00
N LYS A 226 -13.68 12.91 23.02
CA LYS A 226 -14.42 14.17 22.99
C LYS A 226 -15.91 13.99 22.69
N THR A 227 -16.29 12.99 21.90
CA THR A 227 -17.72 12.72 21.61
C THR A 227 -18.47 12.11 22.81
N VAL A 228 -17.77 11.50 23.77
CA VAL A 228 -18.38 10.94 25.00
C VAL A 228 -18.42 11.97 26.14
N ARG A 229 -17.59 13.01 26.10
CA ARG A 229 -17.64 14.16 27.01
C ARG A 229 -18.19 15.36 26.25
N GLY A 230 -19.50 15.52 26.23
CA GLY A 230 -20.17 16.63 25.56
C GLY A 230 -19.61 18.00 25.96
N GLU A 231 -18.63 18.48 25.21
CA GLU A 231 -18.20 19.87 25.20
C GLU A 231 -18.28 20.34 23.75
N GLY A 232 -19.35 21.09 23.49
CA GLY A 232 -19.63 21.68 22.20
C GLY A 232 -18.65 22.80 21.85
N PHE A 233 -18.52 22.98 20.54
CA PHE A 233 -18.35 24.28 19.93
C PHE A 233 -19.48 24.46 18.91
#